data_AF-A0A5C1YH06-F1
#
_entry.id   AF-A0A5C1YH06-F1
#
_cell.length_a   1.000
_cell.length_b   1.000
_cell.length_c   1.000
_cell.angle_alpha   90.00
_cell.angle_beta   90.00
_cell.angle_gamma   90.00
#
_symmetry.space_group_name_H-M   'P 1'
#
loop_
_entity.id
_entity.type
_entity.pdbx_description
1 polymer ?
#
loop_
_entity_poly.entity_id
_entity_poly.type
_entity_poly.pdbx_seq_one_letter_code
_entity_poly.pdbx_strand_id
1 'polypeptide(L)'
;MCRRREGRRVRSGGCGQAGEGEPPRLPDTGDLRADLTLVLRATATELNNPQLAEPMRALATEIAHDETLAAAYHERLDAPLREAKRQRLRSAQAAGELAADLDLEVAIDLIWGPVLNRWLQRSGPLDDAHLDALIGTALNGLRP
;
A
#
# COMPACT_ATOMS: atom_id res chain seq x y z
N MET A 1 6.67 -41.72 33.31
CA MET A 1 7.57 -40.88 32.50
C MET A 1 6.74 -40.10 31.49
N CYS A 2 6.55 -38.80 31.76
CA CYS A 2 5.64 -37.91 31.05
C CYS A 2 6.18 -37.44 29.69
N ARG A 3 5.33 -37.63 28.67
CA ARG A 3 5.02 -36.81 27.48
C ARG A 3 6.07 -35.78 27.00
N ARG A 4 6.56 -35.99 25.77
CA ARG A 4 7.04 -34.93 24.87
C ARG A 4 5.85 -34.16 24.26
N ARG A 5 5.75 -32.88 24.59
CA ARG A 5 5.32 -31.77 23.70
C ARG A 5 6.55 -30.84 23.64
N GLU A 6 6.81 -29.96 22.68
CA GLU A 6 6.06 -29.18 21.71
C GLU A 6 6.96 -28.93 20.48
N GLY A 7 6.39 -28.44 19.38
CA GLY A 7 7.18 -27.75 18.37
C GLY A 7 6.55 -27.72 16.97
N ARG A 8 5.22 -27.56 16.90
CA ARG A 8 4.52 -27.29 15.65
C ARG A 8 4.96 -25.90 15.17
N ARG A 9 5.82 -25.86 14.16
CA ARG A 9 6.16 -24.62 13.44
C ARG A 9 4.86 -24.03 12.90
N VAL A 10 4.41 -22.94 13.50
CA VAL A 10 3.43 -22.05 12.91
C VAL A 10 4.14 -21.37 11.76
N ARG A 11 3.81 -21.76 10.52
CA ARG A 11 4.18 -20.97 9.34
C ARG A 11 3.40 -19.67 9.47
N SER A 12 4.09 -18.59 9.82
CA SER A 12 3.60 -17.24 9.63
C SER A 12 3.33 -17.05 8.15
N GLY A 13 2.05 -17.11 7.76
CA GLY A 13 1.60 -16.76 6.43
C GLY A 13 1.85 -15.27 6.20
N GLY A 14 2.93 -14.97 5.47
CA GLY A 14 3.12 -13.66 4.87
C GLY A 14 2.04 -13.46 3.82
N CYS A 15 1.24 -12.41 3.96
CA CYS A 15 0.40 -11.93 2.88
C CYS A 15 1.35 -11.35 1.82
N GLY A 16 1.35 -11.93 0.62
CA GLY A 16 2.14 -11.44 -0.52
C GLY A 16 3.44 -12.20 -0.80
N GLN A 17 3.41 -13.54 -0.91
CA GLN A 17 4.30 -14.14 -1.90
C GLN A 17 3.67 -13.87 -3.27
N ALA A 18 4.09 -12.79 -3.91
CA ALA A 18 3.90 -12.66 -5.35
C ALA A 18 4.59 -13.87 -5.99
N GLY A 19 3.80 -14.79 -6.55
CA GLY A 19 4.35 -15.79 -7.45
C GLY A 19 5.07 -15.07 -8.58
N GLU A 20 6.29 -15.50 -8.91
CA GLU A 20 7.05 -14.92 -10.02
C GLU A 20 6.17 -14.86 -11.27
N GLY A 21 5.78 -13.64 -11.69
CA GLY A 21 5.06 -13.38 -12.93
C GLY A 21 3.56 -13.04 -12.82
N GLU A 22 2.93 -13.07 -11.65
CA GLU A 22 1.54 -12.60 -11.52
C GLU A 22 1.49 -11.10 -11.21
N PRO A 23 0.71 -10.27 -11.95
CA PRO A 23 0.58 -8.85 -11.62
C PRO A 23 0.03 -8.68 -10.20
N PRO A 24 0.53 -7.68 -9.45
CA PRO A 24 0.02 -7.41 -8.11
C PRO A 24 -1.49 -7.15 -8.17
N ARG A 25 -2.22 -7.66 -7.18
CA ARG A 25 -3.66 -7.38 -7.01
C ARG A 25 -3.92 -7.01 -5.57
N LEU A 26 -4.81 -6.04 -5.37
CA LEU A 26 -5.31 -5.70 -4.06
C LEU A 26 -6.49 -6.62 -3.70
N PRO A 27 -6.74 -6.86 -2.40
CA PRO A 27 -7.95 -7.53 -1.93
C PRO A 27 -9.20 -6.80 -2.44
N ASP A 28 -10.21 -7.58 -2.84
CA ASP A 28 -11.52 -7.08 -3.25
C ASP A 28 -12.60 -7.89 -2.51
N THR A 29 -12.83 -7.53 -1.25
CA THR A 29 -13.71 -8.27 -0.34
C THR A 29 -15.15 -7.75 -0.35
N GLY A 30 -15.42 -6.67 -1.09
CA GLY A 30 -16.68 -5.92 -1.04
C GLY A 30 -16.76 -4.91 0.10
N ASP A 31 -15.66 -4.67 0.82
CA ASP A 31 -15.50 -3.58 1.78
C ASP A 31 -14.19 -2.82 1.48
N LEU A 32 -14.31 -1.70 0.76
CA LEU A 32 -13.18 -0.88 0.36
C LEU A 32 -12.39 -0.36 1.56
N ARG A 33 -13.06 0.01 2.65
CA ARG A 33 -12.37 0.52 3.84
C ARG A 33 -11.51 -0.59 4.46
N ALA A 34 -12.05 -1.79 4.62
CA ALA A 34 -11.31 -2.93 5.13
C ALA A 34 -10.14 -3.30 4.21
N ASP A 35 -10.36 -3.33 2.90
CA ASP A 35 -9.33 -3.65 1.91
C ASP A 35 -8.18 -2.63 1.94
N LEU A 36 -8.49 -1.32 1.96
CA LEU A 36 -7.49 -0.25 2.06
C LEU A 36 -6.73 -0.33 3.39
N THR A 37 -7.42 -0.61 4.49
CA THR A 37 -6.80 -0.74 5.82
C THR A 37 -5.78 -1.87 5.83
N LEU A 38 -6.15 -3.03 5.30
CA LEU A 38 -5.27 -4.18 5.19
C LEU A 38 -4.02 -3.86 4.37
N VAL A 39 -4.21 -3.27 3.18
CA VAL A 39 -3.12 -2.93 2.26
C VAL A 39 -2.20 -1.89 2.88
N LEU A 40 -2.73 -0.78 3.41
CA LEU A 40 -1.89 0.30 3.93
C LEU A 40 -1.13 -0.10 5.21
N ARG A 41 -1.70 -0.95 6.07
CA ARG A 41 -0.98 -1.48 7.24
C ARG A 41 0.15 -2.43 6.85
N ALA A 42 -0.07 -3.26 5.82
CA ALA A 42 0.99 -4.10 5.25
C ALA A 42 2.12 -3.23 4.67
N THR A 43 1.77 -2.21 3.86
CA THR A 43 2.73 -1.24 3.33
C THR A 43 3.50 -0.52 4.45
N ALA A 44 2.82 -0.06 5.50
CA ALA A 44 3.48 0.60 6.63
C ALA A 44 4.43 -0.34 7.38
N THR A 45 4.08 -1.62 7.51
CA THR A 45 4.94 -2.64 8.12
C THR A 45 6.24 -2.79 7.34
N GLU A 46 6.16 -2.87 6.01
CA GLU A 46 7.35 -2.93 5.14
C GLU A 46 8.20 -1.67 5.23
N LEU A 47 7.55 -0.49 5.13
CA LEU A 47 8.22 0.80 5.19
C LEU A 47 8.85 1.08 6.57
N ASN A 48 8.33 0.51 7.65
CA ASN A 48 8.92 0.63 8.98
C ASN A 48 10.00 -0.43 9.26
N ASN A 49 10.17 -1.44 8.41
CA ASN A 49 11.25 -2.43 8.55
C ASN A 49 12.59 -1.82 8.07
N PRO A 50 13.59 -1.62 8.95
CA PRO A 50 14.85 -0.97 8.57
C PRO A 50 15.57 -1.66 7.39
N GLN A 51 15.49 -2.99 7.30
CA GLN A 51 16.15 -3.77 6.24
C GLN A 51 15.56 -3.49 4.84
N LEU A 52 14.30 -3.09 4.78
CA LEU A 52 13.60 -2.72 3.54
C LEU A 52 13.63 -1.20 3.33
N ALA A 53 13.49 -0.45 4.41
CA ALA A 53 13.29 1.00 4.36
C ALA A 53 14.52 1.77 3.90
N GLU A 54 15.72 1.38 4.34
CA GLU A 54 16.97 2.06 3.97
C GLU A 54 17.23 2.07 2.45
N PRO A 55 17.27 0.91 1.76
CA PRO A 55 17.49 0.89 0.31
C PRO A 55 16.36 1.60 -0.46
N MET A 56 15.11 1.52 0.01
CA MET A 56 14.00 2.23 -0.63
C MET A 56 14.14 3.76 -0.54
N ARG A 57 14.64 4.31 0.57
CA ARG A 57 14.87 5.77 0.70
C ARG A 57 16.03 6.24 -0.18
N ALA A 58 17.10 5.47 -0.24
CA ALA A 58 18.21 5.76 -1.14
C ALA A 58 17.70 5.80 -2.59
N LEU A 59 16.96 4.77 -3.01
CA LEU A 59 16.35 4.72 -4.34
C LEU A 59 15.41 5.90 -4.60
N ALA A 60 14.52 6.25 -3.65
CA ALA A 60 13.62 7.39 -3.78
C ALA A 60 14.36 8.72 -3.94
N THR A 61 15.52 8.88 -3.29
CA THR A 61 16.36 10.07 -3.42
C THR A 61 17.00 10.14 -4.80
N GLU A 62 17.53 9.04 -5.31
CA GLU A 62 18.13 8.99 -6.66
C GLU A 62 17.09 9.20 -7.77
N ILE A 63 15.90 8.60 -7.65
CA ILE A 63 14.78 8.81 -8.59
C ILE A 63 14.44 10.28 -8.75
N ALA A 64 14.54 11.08 -7.68
CA ALA A 64 14.22 12.51 -7.73
C ALA A 64 15.25 13.34 -8.52
N HIS A 65 16.46 12.82 -8.76
CA HIS A 65 17.55 13.55 -9.43
C HIS A 65 17.88 12.99 -10.82
N ASP A 66 17.55 11.72 -11.11
CA ASP A 66 17.85 11.05 -12.37
C ASP A 66 16.56 10.69 -13.14
N GLU A 67 16.29 11.42 -14.23
CA GLU A 67 15.12 11.23 -15.10
C GLU A 67 15.09 9.84 -15.75
N THR A 68 16.24 9.26 -16.07
CA THR A 68 16.32 7.93 -16.69
C THR A 68 15.95 6.85 -15.66
N LEU A 69 16.45 6.99 -14.43
CA LEU A 69 16.07 6.12 -13.33
C LEU A 69 14.59 6.26 -12.99
N ALA A 70 14.06 7.49 -12.98
CA ALA A 70 12.65 7.74 -12.75
C ALA A 70 11.76 7.03 -13.79
N ALA A 71 12.10 7.15 -15.08
CA ALA A 71 11.38 6.46 -16.15
C ALA A 71 11.41 4.93 -15.96
N ALA A 72 12.57 4.36 -15.66
CA ALA A 72 12.72 2.92 -15.42
C ALA A 72 11.96 2.45 -14.18
N TYR A 73 11.99 3.22 -13.09
CA TYR A 73 11.20 2.96 -11.89
C TYR A 73 9.70 2.97 -12.20
N HIS A 74 9.24 3.99 -12.94
CA HIS A 74 7.84 4.11 -13.29
C HIS A 74 7.35 2.94 -14.14
N GLU A 75 8.10 2.58 -15.18
CA GLU A 75 7.73 1.48 -16.07
C GLU A 75 7.71 0.14 -15.35
N ARG A 76 8.74 -0.15 -14.54
CA ARG A 76 8.98 -1.50 -14.03
C ARG A 76 8.35 -1.78 -12.67
N LEU A 77 8.12 -0.77 -11.86
CA LEU A 77 7.65 -0.93 -10.47
C LEU A 77 6.35 -0.18 -10.20
N ASP A 78 6.30 1.12 -10.52
CA ASP A 78 5.15 1.95 -10.17
C ASP A 78 3.92 1.61 -11.03
N ALA A 79 4.07 1.49 -12.35
CA ALA A 79 2.95 1.27 -13.26
C ALA A 79 2.16 -0.02 -12.96
N PRO A 80 2.78 -1.20 -12.71
CA PRO A 80 2.06 -2.39 -12.30
C PRO A 80 1.31 -2.21 -10.97
N LEU A 81 1.93 -1.56 -9.98
CA LEU A 81 1.30 -1.29 -8.68
C LEU A 81 0.14 -0.29 -8.81
N ARG A 82 0.29 0.74 -9.65
CA ARG A 82 -0.78 1.71 -9.93
C ARG A 82 -1.95 1.05 -10.64
N GLU A 83 -1.71 0.15 -11.59
CA GLU A 83 -2.81 -0.59 -12.23
C GLU A 83 -3.54 -1.48 -11.22
N ALA A 84 -2.84 -2.15 -10.30
CA ALA A 84 -3.49 -2.93 -9.23
C ALA A 84 -4.41 -2.06 -8.35
N LYS A 85 -3.95 -0.87 -7.96
CA LYS A 85 -4.73 0.10 -7.18
C LYS A 85 -5.93 0.58 -7.99
N ARG A 86 -5.71 0.94 -9.26
CA ARG A 86 -6.75 1.41 -10.18
C ARG A 86 -7.84 0.35 -10.39
N GLN A 87 -7.48 -0.92 -10.52
CA GLN A 87 -8.42 -2.02 -10.63
C GLN A 87 -9.31 -2.13 -9.38
N ARG A 88 -8.71 -2.05 -8.19
CA ARG A 88 -9.49 -2.12 -6.94
C ARG A 88 -10.45 -0.94 -6.79
N LEU A 89 -9.98 0.29 -7.07
CA LEU A 89 -10.84 1.48 -6.98
C LEU A 89 -11.93 1.46 -8.06
N ARG A 90 -11.64 0.96 -9.26
CA ARG A 90 -12.65 0.76 -10.32
C ARG A 90 -13.72 -0.25 -9.91
N SER A 91 -13.34 -1.35 -9.25
CA SER A 91 -14.29 -2.30 -8.68
C SER A 91 -15.19 -1.62 -7.63
N ALA A 92 -14.61 -0.77 -6.78
CA ALA A 92 -15.34 0.01 -5.79
C ALA A 92 -16.34 1.01 -6.43
N GLN A 93 -15.96 1.66 -7.53
CA GLN A 93 -16.88 2.50 -8.32
C GLN A 93 -18.05 1.68 -8.87
N ALA A 94 -17.78 0.50 -9.43
CA ALA A 94 -18.82 -0.38 -9.97
C ALA A 94 -19.78 -0.90 -8.89
N ALA A 95 -19.29 -1.07 -7.67
CA ALA A 95 -20.08 -1.45 -6.50
C ALA A 95 -20.81 -0.27 -5.82
N GLY A 96 -20.57 0.97 -6.26
CA GLY A 96 -21.15 2.18 -5.67
C GLY A 96 -20.50 2.63 -4.36
N GLU A 97 -19.34 2.07 -4.00
CA GLU A 97 -18.55 2.47 -2.83
C GLU A 97 -17.81 3.81 -3.07
N LEU A 98 -17.57 4.16 -4.33
CA LEU A 98 -16.95 5.43 -4.76
C LEU A 98 -17.83 6.13 -5.81
N ALA A 99 -17.70 7.44 -5.92
CA ALA A 99 -18.39 8.21 -6.96
C ALA A 99 -17.97 7.74 -8.36
N ALA A 100 -18.94 7.59 -9.26
CA ALA A 100 -18.73 7.04 -10.61
C ALA A 100 -17.84 7.92 -11.50
N ASP A 101 -17.76 9.22 -11.21
CA ASP A 101 -16.95 10.21 -11.91
C ASP A 101 -15.64 10.57 -11.17
N LEU A 102 -15.34 9.88 -10.05
CA LEU A 102 -14.09 10.06 -9.33
C LEU A 102 -12.90 9.73 -10.24
N ASP A 103 -11.97 10.68 -10.36
CA ASP A 103 -10.69 10.46 -11.02
C ASP A 103 -9.84 9.48 -10.17
N LEU A 104 -9.63 8.28 -10.71
CA LEU A 104 -8.92 7.23 -10.00
C LEU A 104 -7.43 7.50 -9.84
N GLU A 105 -6.79 8.27 -10.73
CA GLU A 105 -5.39 8.64 -10.55
C GLU A 105 -5.23 9.59 -9.37
N VAL A 106 -6.12 10.58 -9.27
CA VAL A 106 -6.16 11.51 -8.14
C VAL A 106 -6.48 10.75 -6.84
N ALA A 107 -7.41 9.80 -6.87
CA ALA A 107 -7.73 8.98 -5.70
C ALA A 107 -6.52 8.15 -5.23
N ILE A 108 -5.74 7.57 -6.16
CA ILE A 108 -4.50 6.86 -5.84
C ILE A 108 -3.51 7.79 -5.16
N ASP A 109 -3.28 8.98 -5.71
CA ASP A 109 -2.33 9.95 -5.17
C ASP A 109 -2.77 10.43 -3.77
N LEU A 110 -4.07 10.64 -3.54
CA LEU A 110 -4.63 11.05 -2.24
C LEU A 110 -4.56 9.96 -1.17
N ILE A 111 -4.68 8.68 -1.53
CA ILE A 111 -4.67 7.57 -0.58
C ILE A 111 -3.24 7.12 -0.26
N TRP A 112 -2.38 6.93 -1.27
CA TRP A 112 -1.03 6.40 -1.07
C TRP A 112 0.06 7.47 -0.96
N GLY A 113 -0.13 8.64 -1.59
CA GLY A 113 0.83 9.74 -1.55
C GLY A 113 1.17 10.19 -0.13
N PRO A 114 0.18 10.42 0.77
CA PRO A 114 0.45 10.80 2.15
C PRO A 114 1.25 9.75 2.94
N VAL A 115 1.04 8.45 2.67
CA VAL A 115 1.80 7.36 3.30
C VAL A 115 3.28 7.45 2.94
N LEU A 116 3.60 7.54 1.64
CA LEU A 116 4.99 7.64 1.21
C LEU A 116 5.62 8.97 1.62
N ASN A 117 4.89 10.08 1.53
CA ASN A 117 5.40 11.38 1.94
C ASN A 117 5.75 11.40 3.43
N ARG A 118 4.84 10.93 4.29
CA ARG A 118 5.07 10.88 5.74
C ARG A 118 6.26 10.00 6.09
N TRP A 119 6.34 8.83 5.48
CA TRP A 119 7.47 7.94 5.65
C TRP A 119 8.76 8.60 5.19
N LEU A 120 8.83 9.08 3.94
CA LEU A 120 10.05 9.63 3.32
C LEU A 120 10.57 10.84 4.10
N GLN A 121 9.69 11.77 4.44
CA GLN A 121 10.02 13.02 5.13
C GLN A 121 10.15 12.86 6.65
N ARG A 122 9.85 11.68 7.21
CA ARG A 122 9.85 11.42 8.67
C ARG A 122 9.00 12.44 9.44
N SER A 123 7.86 12.85 8.86
CA SER A 123 6.98 13.90 9.44
C SER A 123 6.12 13.40 10.61
N GLY A 124 6.36 12.17 11.09
CA GLY A 124 5.76 11.56 12.27
C GLY A 124 5.66 10.03 12.12
N PRO A 125 5.13 9.32 13.14
CA PRO A 125 4.98 7.87 13.09
C PRO A 125 3.98 7.45 12.00
N LEU A 126 4.35 6.44 11.21
CA LEU A 126 3.44 5.76 10.29
C LEU A 126 2.83 4.55 11.02
N ASP A 127 1.80 4.81 11.83
CA ASP A 127 1.12 3.84 12.68
C ASP A 127 -0.36 3.66 12.28
N ASP A 128 -1.02 2.67 12.90
CA ASP A 128 -2.42 2.32 12.62
C ASP A 128 -3.36 3.51 12.82
N ALA A 129 -3.13 4.35 13.83
CA ALA A 129 -3.96 5.52 14.11
C ALA A 129 -3.87 6.55 12.98
N HIS A 130 -2.67 6.80 12.45
CA HIS A 130 -2.49 7.68 11.30
C HIS A 130 -3.17 7.11 10.05
N LEU A 131 -3.01 5.81 9.79
CA LEU A 131 -3.62 5.16 8.62
C LEU A 131 -5.15 5.17 8.69
N ASP A 132 -5.73 4.89 9.85
CA ASP A 132 -7.18 4.91 10.05
C ASP A 132 -7.76 6.32 9.80
N ALA A 133 -7.06 7.36 10.29
CA ALA A 133 -7.44 8.75 10.06
C ALA A 133 -7.29 9.16 8.58
N LEU A 134 -6.22 8.72 7.91
CA LEU A 134 -5.99 8.96 6.48
C LEU A 134 -7.10 8.33 5.64
N ILE A 135 -7.42 7.05 5.85
CA ILE A 135 -8.50 6.35 5.14
C ILE A 135 -9.86 6.99 5.48
N GLY A 136 -10.07 7.35 6.75
CA GLY A 136 -11.18 8.18 7.21
C GLY A 136 -11.39 9.40 6.33
N THR A 137 -10.35 10.21 6.22
CA THR A 137 -10.35 11.48 5.49
C THR A 137 -10.48 11.29 3.98
N ALA A 138 -9.76 10.33 3.40
CA ALA A 138 -9.79 10.09 1.96
C ALA A 138 -11.16 9.63 1.46
N LEU A 139 -11.86 8.80 2.23
CA LEU A 139 -13.20 8.30 1.84
C LEU A 139 -14.33 9.28 2.14
N ASN A 140 -14.18 10.15 3.14
CA ASN A 140 -15.22 11.09 3.53
C ASN A 140 -15.03 12.50 2.95
N GLY A 141 -13.83 12.82 2.45
CA GLY A 141 -13.47 14.14 1.96
C GLY A 141 -13.16 15.15 3.09
N LEU A 142 -12.76 16.37 2.68
CA LEU A 142 -12.35 17.46 3.58
C LEU A 142 -13.44 18.52 3.82
N ARG A 143 -14.56 18.43 3.09
CA ARG A 143 -15.66 19.37 3.24
C ARG A 143 -16.52 18.98 4.46
N PRO A 144 -17.15 19.95 5.15
CA PRO A 144 -18.13 19.67 6.20
C PRO A 144 -19.32 18.86 5.69
#